data_AF-A0A9P0GK29-F1
#
_entry.id   AF-A0A9P0GK29-F1
#
_cell.length_a   1.000
_cell.length_b   1.000
_cell.length_c   1.000
_cell.angle_alpha   90.00
_cell.angle_beta   90.00
_cell.angle_gamma   90.00
#
_symmetry.space_group_name_H-M   'P 1'
#
loop_
_entity.id
_entity.type
_entity.pdbx_description
1 polymer ?
#
loop_
_entity_poly.entity_id
_entity_poly.type
_entity_poly.pdbx_seq_one_letter_code
_entity_poly.pdbx_strand_id
1 'polypeptide(L)'
;MAQVVPDLVSLQNPVFRSYLFYCSILVIKMMGMAILTSVQRYKNKAFVNPEDVKSLKIKPKTDENVERVRRAHLNDLENIPIFFVSAFLYMMTSPTEYMAKTLFFAFTVARIVHSIVYAVVIIPQPARGLSFGIGFLITGYMALTTLLHVL
;
A
#
# COMPACT_ATOMS: atom_id res chain seq x y z
N MET A 1 29.04 9.72 17.44
CA MET A 1 28.12 9.70 16.27
C MET A 1 27.83 8.30 15.72
N ALA A 2 28.69 7.27 15.90
CA ALA A 2 28.41 5.90 15.44
C ALA A 2 27.38 5.09 16.27
N GLN A 3 26.95 5.58 17.44
CA GLN A 3 25.99 4.89 18.32
C GLN A 3 24.51 5.25 18.06
N VAL A 4 24.20 6.28 17.25
CA VAL A 4 22.82 6.79 17.12
C VAL A 4 21.96 5.97 16.15
N VAL A 5 22.56 5.46 15.07
CA VAL A 5 21.86 4.66 14.04
C VAL A 5 21.40 3.28 14.55
N PRO A 6 22.20 2.49 15.30
CA PRO A 6 21.72 1.22 15.84
C PRO A 6 20.52 1.40 16.79
N ASP A 7 20.41 2.53 17.50
CA ASP A 7 19.25 2.83 18.36
C ASP A 7 17.99 3.18 17.55
N LEU A 8 18.14 3.83 16.39
CA LEU A 8 17.00 4.20 15.52
C LEU A 8 16.33 2.99 14.87
N VAL A 9 17.13 1.99 14.46
CA VAL A 9 16.63 0.75 13.81
C VAL A 9 16.46 -0.39 14.83
N SER A 10 16.40 -0.05 16.12
CA SER A 10 16.17 -1.02 17.18
C SER A 10 14.68 -1.17 17.51
N LEU A 11 14.27 -2.39 17.89
CA LEU A 11 12.92 -2.67 18.42
C LEU A 11 12.61 -1.93 19.72
N GLN A 12 13.62 -1.40 20.42
CA GLN A 12 13.41 -0.51 21.55
C GLN A 12 12.86 0.86 21.13
N ASN A 13 13.08 1.28 19.88
CA ASN A 13 12.52 2.52 19.35
C ASN A 13 11.03 2.33 19.00
N PRO A 14 10.11 3.07 19.65
CA PRO A 14 8.67 2.91 19.42
C PRO A 14 8.24 3.32 18.01
N VAL A 15 8.95 4.26 17.37
CA VAL A 15 8.68 4.68 15.99
C VAL A 15 9.05 3.56 15.01
N PHE A 16 10.24 2.97 15.17
CA PHE A 16 10.67 1.87 14.31
C PHE A 16 9.79 0.63 14.45
N ARG A 17 9.41 0.28 15.68
CA ARG A 17 8.45 -0.81 15.93
C ARG A 17 7.11 -0.54 15.23
N SER A 18 6.63 0.69 15.24
CA SER A 18 5.39 1.08 14.56
C SER A 18 5.53 1.02 13.04
N TYR A 19 6.66 1.49 12.50
CA TYR A 19 7.00 1.37 11.09
C TYR A 19 6.95 -0.10 10.64
N LEU A 20 7.62 -1.00 11.35
CA LEU A 20 7.60 -2.44 11.03
C LEU A 20 6.17 -2.99 11.05
N PHE A 21 5.41 -2.69 12.09
CA PHE A 21 4.04 -3.17 12.24
C PHE A 21 3.14 -2.76 11.05
N TYR A 22 3.11 -1.48 10.70
CA TYR A 22 2.27 -0.99 9.60
C TYR A 22 2.78 -1.45 8.23
N CYS A 23 4.09 -1.50 8.02
CA CYS A 23 4.67 -2.05 6.79
C CYS A 23 4.30 -3.52 6.61
N SER A 24 4.36 -4.35 7.65
CA SER A 24 3.94 -5.75 7.60
C SER A 24 2.46 -5.89 7.23
N ILE A 25 1.58 -5.07 7.80
CA ILE A 25 0.14 -5.06 7.44
C ILE A 25 -0.04 -4.74 5.95
N LEU A 26 0.63 -3.71 5.45
CA LEU A 26 0.53 -3.30 4.05
C LEU A 26 1.06 -4.37 3.10
N VAL A 27 2.16 -5.04 3.44
CA VAL A 27 2.70 -6.18 2.67
C VAL A 27 1.69 -7.32 2.61
N ILE A 28 1.15 -7.75 3.75
CA ILE A 28 0.14 -8.83 3.81
C ILE A 28 -1.08 -8.45 2.97
N LYS A 29 -1.51 -7.19 3.04
CA LYS A 29 -2.62 -6.69 2.24
C LYS A 29 -2.32 -6.74 0.74
N MET A 30 -1.13 -6.35 0.30
CA MET A 30 -0.73 -6.44 -1.13
C MET A 30 -0.72 -7.90 -1.61
N MET A 31 -0.20 -8.83 -0.79
CA MET A 31 -0.28 -10.26 -1.08
C MET A 31 -1.74 -10.72 -1.19
N GLY A 32 -2.62 -10.23 -0.30
CA GLY A 32 -4.07 -10.46 -0.38
C GLY A 32 -4.69 -9.98 -1.69
N MET A 33 -4.29 -8.81 -2.19
CA MET A 33 -4.76 -8.28 -3.48
C MET A 33 -4.34 -9.15 -4.67
N ALA A 34 -3.13 -9.72 -4.63
CA ALA A 34 -2.67 -10.67 -5.63
C ALA A 34 -3.56 -11.93 -5.65
N ILE A 35 -3.85 -12.50 -4.47
CA ILE A 35 -4.72 -13.66 -4.33
C ILE A 35 -6.14 -13.35 -4.82
N LEU A 36 -6.71 -12.20 -4.44
CA LEU A 36 -8.04 -11.77 -4.89
C LEU A 36 -8.11 -11.65 -6.41
N THR A 37 -7.04 -11.17 -7.06
CA THR A 37 -6.97 -11.12 -8.52
C THR A 37 -7.07 -12.53 -9.11
N SER A 38 -6.31 -13.48 -8.58
CA SER A 38 -6.35 -14.88 -9.02
C SER A 38 -7.73 -15.50 -8.80
N VAL A 39 -8.34 -15.34 -7.63
CA VAL A 39 -9.69 -15.83 -7.34
C VAL A 39 -10.71 -15.27 -8.35
N GLN A 40 -10.63 -13.97 -8.67
CA GLN A 40 -11.54 -13.36 -9.62
C GLN A 40 -11.32 -13.87 -11.06
N ARG A 41 -10.08 -14.21 -11.44
CA ARG A 41 -9.78 -14.86 -12.73
C ARG A 41 -10.43 -16.23 -12.84
N TYR A 42 -10.26 -17.07 -11.81
CA TYR A 42 -10.87 -18.40 -11.77
C TYR A 42 -12.40 -18.33 -11.76
N LYS A 43 -12.98 -17.46 -10.92
CA LYS A 43 -14.44 -17.27 -10.80
C LYS A 43 -15.08 -16.85 -12.12
N ASN A 44 -14.44 -15.92 -12.85
CA ASN A 44 -14.97 -15.40 -14.11
C ASN A 44 -14.45 -16.14 -15.35
N LYS A 45 -13.62 -17.19 -15.18
CA LYS A 45 -12.97 -17.89 -16.28
C LYS A 45 -12.21 -16.94 -17.23
N ALA A 46 -11.65 -15.88 -16.67
CA ALA A 46 -11.06 -14.76 -17.40
C ALA A 46 -9.53 -14.83 -17.33
N PHE A 47 -8.96 -15.64 -18.22
CA PHE A 47 -7.52 -15.78 -18.41
C PHE A 47 -7.10 -15.04 -19.68
N VAL A 48 -6.05 -14.24 -19.58
CA VAL A 48 -5.50 -13.45 -20.71
C VAL A 48 -4.48 -14.28 -21.50
N ASN A 49 -3.80 -15.17 -20.78
CA ASN A 49 -2.69 -15.95 -21.28
C ASN A 49 -3.19 -17.19 -22.07
N PRO A 50 -2.77 -17.37 -23.34
CA PRO A 50 -3.27 -18.46 -24.18
C PRO A 50 -2.91 -19.86 -23.65
N GLU A 51 -1.85 -20.02 -22.88
CA GLU A 51 -1.43 -21.26 -22.23
C GLU A 51 -2.43 -21.72 -21.15
N ASP A 52 -2.86 -20.81 -20.28
CA ASP A 52 -3.84 -21.09 -19.22
C ASP A 52 -5.20 -21.45 -19.81
N VAL A 53 -5.52 -20.78 -20.92
CA VAL A 53 -6.77 -20.91 -21.65
C VAL A 53 -6.84 -22.25 -22.40
N LYS A 54 -5.73 -22.71 -22.99
CA LYS A 54 -5.64 -24.03 -23.66
C LYS A 54 -5.87 -25.18 -22.69
N SER A 55 -5.24 -25.11 -21.51
CA SER A 55 -5.40 -26.11 -20.45
C SER A 55 -6.85 -26.21 -19.95
N LEU A 56 -7.58 -25.09 -19.95
CA LEU A 56 -8.97 -25.02 -19.50
C LEU A 56 -10.01 -25.10 -20.63
N LYS A 57 -9.59 -25.21 -21.90
CA LYS A 57 -10.44 -25.20 -23.12
C LYS A 57 -11.40 -23.99 -23.21
N ILE A 58 -10.97 -22.84 -22.69
CA ILE A 58 -11.75 -21.59 -22.72
C ILE A 58 -11.21 -20.71 -23.88
N LYS A 59 -11.78 -19.52 -24.14
CA LYS A 59 -11.15 -18.51 -25.03
C LYS A 59 -10.54 -17.40 -24.19
N PRO A 60 -9.42 -16.77 -24.61
CA PRO A 60 -8.84 -15.67 -23.86
C PRO A 60 -9.86 -14.54 -23.77
N LYS A 61 -10.10 -14.04 -22.56
CA LYS A 61 -11.09 -13.00 -22.32
C LYS A 61 -10.66 -12.12 -21.15
N THR A 62 -10.89 -10.82 -21.32
CA THR A 62 -10.80 -9.84 -20.25
C THR A 62 -12.15 -9.71 -19.53
N ASP A 63 -12.09 -9.51 -18.22
CA ASP A 63 -13.28 -9.30 -17.39
C ASP A 63 -13.09 -8.05 -16.55
N GLU A 64 -14.11 -7.17 -16.54
CA GLU A 64 -14.05 -5.88 -15.87
C GLU A 64 -13.83 -6.01 -14.36
N ASN A 65 -14.31 -7.09 -13.73
CA ASN A 65 -14.09 -7.31 -12.30
C ASN A 65 -12.63 -7.70 -12.02
N VAL A 66 -12.01 -8.50 -12.90
CA VAL A 66 -10.58 -8.83 -12.79
C VAL A 66 -9.73 -7.58 -12.99
N GLU A 67 -10.03 -6.79 -14.03
CA GLU A 67 -9.31 -5.54 -14.33
C GLU A 67 -9.47 -4.50 -13.22
N ARG A 68 -10.60 -4.50 -12.51
CA ARG A 68 -10.83 -3.65 -11.35
C ARG A 68 -9.93 -4.02 -10.17
N VAL A 69 -9.88 -5.29 -9.80
CA VAL A 69 -8.95 -5.74 -8.73
C VAL A 69 -7.50 -5.48 -9.14
N ARG A 70 -7.15 -5.69 -10.42
CA ARG A 70 -5.82 -5.41 -10.94
C ARG A 70 -5.46 -3.93 -10.84
N ARG A 71 -6.37 -3.00 -11.17
CA ARG A 71 -6.15 -1.55 -11.01
C ARG A 71 -6.00 -1.15 -9.54
N ALA A 72 -6.79 -1.73 -8.65
CA ALA A 72 -6.62 -1.50 -7.20
C ALA A 72 -5.23 -1.95 -6.71
N HIS A 73 -4.79 -3.14 -7.15
CA HIS A 73 -3.49 -3.67 -6.80
C HIS A 73 -2.34 -2.86 -7.43
N LEU A 74 -2.49 -2.39 -8.67
CA LEU A 74 -1.51 -1.52 -9.32
C LEU A 74 -1.33 -0.23 -8.53
N ASN A 75 -2.42 0.39 -8.09
CA ASN A 75 -2.36 1.59 -7.26
C ASN A 75 -1.68 1.31 -5.91
N ASP A 76 -1.85 0.12 -5.33
CA ASP A 76 -1.08 -0.29 -4.15
C ASP A 76 0.42 -0.37 -4.45
N LEU A 77 0.80 -0.96 -5.58
CA LEU A 77 2.19 -1.06 -6.03
C LEU A 77 2.83 0.30 -6.32
N GLU A 78 2.04 1.29 -6.73
CA GLU A 78 2.53 2.66 -6.96
C GLU A 78 2.70 3.45 -5.65
N ASN A 79 1.82 3.24 -4.65
CA ASN A 79 1.78 4.11 -3.47
C ASN A 79 2.50 3.54 -2.25
N ILE A 80 2.34 2.24 -1.98
CA ILE A 80 2.86 1.61 -0.76
C ILE A 80 4.40 1.58 -0.75
N PRO A 81 5.11 1.24 -1.84
CA PRO A 81 6.56 1.31 -1.86
C PRO A 81 7.11 2.72 -1.64
N ILE A 82 6.46 3.74 -2.21
CA ILE A 82 6.84 5.14 -1.99
C ILE A 82 6.67 5.49 -0.51
N PHE A 83 5.58 5.06 0.11
CA PHE A 83 5.38 5.23 1.55
C PHE A 83 6.45 4.51 2.38
N PHE A 84 6.84 3.27 2.04
CA PHE A 84 7.90 2.57 2.78
C PHE A 84 9.20 3.36 2.80
N VAL A 85 9.62 3.87 1.64
CA VAL A 85 10.83 4.70 1.53
C VAL A 85 10.65 6.01 2.30
N SER A 86 9.54 6.72 2.09
CA SER A 86 9.28 8.02 2.72
C SER A 86 9.16 7.92 4.25
N ALA A 87 8.48 6.90 4.77
CA ALA A 87 8.33 6.67 6.21
C ALA A 87 9.67 6.31 6.86
N PHE A 88 10.50 5.52 6.19
CA PHE A 88 11.85 5.21 6.65
C PHE A 88 12.72 6.47 6.74
N LEU A 89 12.69 7.29 5.69
CA LEU A 89 13.38 8.59 5.66
C LEU A 89 12.87 9.54 6.76
N TYR A 90 11.56 9.59 6.98
CA TYR A 90 10.95 10.43 8.02
C TYR A 90 11.35 10.00 9.43
N MET A 91 11.44 8.70 9.71
CA MET A 91 11.92 8.19 11.00
C MET A 91 13.34 8.69 11.35
N MET A 92 14.21 8.87 10.34
CA MET A 92 15.58 9.36 10.54
C MET A 92 15.64 10.85 10.95
N THR A 93 14.53 11.58 10.85
CA THR A 93 14.42 12.99 11.31
C THR A 93 14.11 13.12 12.80
N SER A 94 14.10 12.01 13.55
CA SER A 94 13.70 11.96 14.96
C SER A 94 12.33 12.61 15.23
N PRO A 95 11.25 12.20 14.52
CA PRO A 95 9.93 12.79 14.71
C PRO A 95 9.36 12.42 16.08
N THR A 96 8.39 13.20 16.55
CA THR A 96 7.62 12.83 17.74
C THR A 96 6.88 11.51 17.52
N GLU A 97 6.94 10.63 18.52
CA GLU A 97 6.34 9.29 18.46
C GLU A 97 4.85 9.33 18.07
N TYR A 98 4.11 10.25 18.68
CA TYR A 98 2.70 10.47 18.41
C TYR A 98 2.43 10.80 16.92
N MET A 99 3.23 11.69 16.34
CA MET A 99 3.06 12.12 14.95
C MET A 99 3.35 10.99 13.98
N ALA A 100 4.49 10.30 14.16
CA ALA A 100 4.87 9.20 13.29
C ALA A 100 3.83 8.05 13.31
N LYS A 101 3.38 7.66 14.51
CA LYS A 101 2.33 6.64 14.67
C LYS A 101 1.03 7.03 13.97
N THR A 102 0.60 8.27 14.15
CA THR A 102 -0.63 8.78 13.56
C THR A 102 -0.57 8.77 12.03
N LEU A 103 0.56 9.22 11.45
CA LEU A 103 0.75 9.21 10.00
C LEU A 103 0.77 7.78 9.43
N PHE A 104 1.50 6.86 10.06
CA PHE A 104 1.56 5.46 9.60
C PHE A 104 0.20 4.77 9.70
N PHE A 105 -0.53 5.00 10.79
CA PHE A 105 -1.88 4.51 10.99
C PHE A 105 -2.85 5.06 9.93
N ALA A 106 -2.89 6.39 9.77
CA ALA A 106 -3.78 7.06 8.84
C ALA A 106 -3.52 6.63 7.39
N PHE A 107 -2.25 6.51 6.99
CA PHE A 107 -1.88 5.98 5.69
C PHE A 107 -2.38 4.55 5.51
N THR A 108 -2.12 3.67 6.49
CA THR A 108 -2.52 2.26 6.42
C THR A 108 -4.04 2.11 6.29
N VAL A 109 -4.80 2.82 7.11
CA VAL A 109 -6.27 2.82 7.05
C VAL A 109 -6.75 3.36 5.69
N ALA A 110 -6.19 4.47 5.22
CA ALA A 110 -6.55 5.03 3.92
C ALA A 110 -6.31 4.04 2.77
N ARG A 111 -5.19 3.29 2.80
CA ARG A 111 -4.89 2.25 1.80
C ARG A 111 -5.80 1.03 1.89
N ILE A 112 -6.20 0.62 3.10
CA ILE A 112 -7.16 -0.48 3.28
C ILE A 112 -8.54 -0.06 2.74
N VAL A 113 -9.02 1.12 3.14
CA VAL A 113 -10.28 1.69 2.66
C VAL A 113 -10.27 1.84 1.15
N HIS A 114 -9.18 2.38 0.57
CA HIS A 114 -9.05 2.51 -0.89
C HIS A 114 -9.26 1.15 -1.59
N SER A 115 -8.61 0.08 -1.16
CA SER A 115 -8.77 -1.23 -1.81
C SER A 115 -10.13 -1.86 -1.59
N ILE A 116 -10.74 -1.69 -0.41
CA ILE A 116 -12.12 -2.16 -0.16
C ILE A 116 -13.08 -1.44 -1.10
N VAL A 117 -13.02 -0.11 -1.16
CA VAL A 117 -13.91 0.73 -1.96
C VAL A 117 -13.68 0.56 -3.47
N TYR A 118 -12.48 0.16 -3.87
CA TYR A 118 -12.17 -0.07 -5.29
C TYR A 118 -12.56 -1.48 -5.74
N ALA A 119 -12.22 -2.51 -4.96
CA ALA A 119 -12.26 -3.90 -5.39
C ALA A 119 -13.40 -4.73 -4.80
N VAL A 120 -13.89 -4.40 -3.59
CA VAL A 120 -14.87 -5.22 -2.86
C VAL A 120 -16.25 -4.59 -2.87
N VAL A 121 -16.36 -3.35 -2.42
CA VAL A 121 -17.60 -2.58 -2.37
C VAL A 121 -17.46 -1.42 -3.34
N ILE A 122 -18.16 -1.49 -4.47
CA ILE A 122 -18.06 -0.48 -5.53
C ILE A 122 -18.80 0.77 -5.07
N ILE A 123 -18.09 1.68 -4.41
CA ILE A 123 -18.63 2.99 -4.04
C ILE A 123 -18.31 3.97 -5.17
N PRO A 124 -19.30 4.75 -5.65
CA PRO A 124 -19.03 5.82 -6.60
C PRO A 124 -18.01 6.82 -6.05
N GLN A 125 -17.42 7.61 -6.95
CA GLN A 125 -16.64 8.79 -6.54
C GLN A 125 -17.52 9.65 -5.61
N PRO A 126 -16.98 10.24 -4.52
CA PRO A 126 -15.60 10.69 -4.31
C PRO A 126 -14.73 9.83 -3.38
N ALA A 127 -15.26 8.73 -2.81
CA ALA A 127 -14.59 7.97 -1.76
C ALA A 127 -13.17 7.49 -2.14
N ARG A 128 -12.99 7.05 -3.39
CA ARG A 128 -11.68 6.64 -3.93
C ARG A 128 -10.68 7.81 -3.97
N GLY A 129 -11.12 8.97 -4.48
CA GLY A 129 -10.27 10.16 -4.59
C GLY A 129 -9.85 10.69 -3.23
N LEU A 130 -10.75 10.71 -2.25
CA LEU A 130 -10.45 11.14 -0.88
C LEU A 130 -9.44 10.20 -0.20
N SER A 131 -9.65 8.88 -0.27
CA SER A 131 -8.71 7.91 0.32
C SER A 131 -7.33 7.95 -0.33
N PHE A 132 -7.26 8.16 -1.65
CA PHE A 132 -6.00 8.39 -2.35
C PHE A 132 -5.33 9.69 -1.92
N GLY A 133 -6.08 10.79 -1.85
CA GLY A 133 -5.57 12.11 -1.46
C GLY A 133 -4.95 12.13 -0.08
N ILE A 134 -5.56 11.45 0.90
CA ILE A 134 -5.00 11.30 2.25
C ILE A 134 -3.62 10.63 2.19
N GLY A 135 -3.52 9.50 1.48
CA GLY A 135 -2.25 8.78 1.34
C GLY A 135 -1.18 9.62 0.64
N PHE A 136 -1.54 10.33 -0.43
CA PHE A 136 -0.65 11.21 -1.18
C PHE A 136 -0.11 12.35 -0.31
N LEU A 137 -0.97 13.03 0.45
CA LEU A 137 -0.59 14.13 1.32
C LEU A 137 0.32 13.67 2.47
N ILE A 138 0.06 12.52 3.07
CA ILE A 138 0.90 11.96 4.14
C ILE A 138 2.31 11.66 3.62
N THR A 139 2.42 10.98 2.48
CA THR A 139 3.72 10.67 1.87
C THR A 139 4.47 11.95 1.45
N GLY A 140 3.76 12.92 0.88
CA GLY A 140 4.34 14.22 0.53
C GLY A 140 4.84 15.00 1.75
N TYR A 141 4.07 15.03 2.84
CA TYR A 141 4.47 15.66 4.10
C TYR A 141 5.75 15.03 4.67
N MET A 142 5.81 13.69 4.75
CA MET A 142 6.97 12.98 5.25
C MET A 142 8.22 13.25 4.40
N ALA A 143 8.09 13.17 3.06
CA ALA A 143 9.19 13.44 2.14
C ALA A 143 9.69 14.88 2.23
N LEU A 144 8.78 15.86 2.27
CA LEU A 144 9.14 17.27 2.39
C LEU A 144 9.81 17.56 3.74
N THR A 145 9.29 17.00 4.83
CA THR A 145 9.88 17.19 6.16
C THR A 145 11.28 16.61 6.22
N THR A 146 11.51 15.43 5.64
CA THR A 146 12.87 14.87 5.56
C THR A 146 13.80 15.73 4.69
N LEU A 147 13.32 16.23 3.55
CA LEU A 147 14.12 17.11 2.71
C LEU A 147 14.54 18.39 3.47
N LEU A 148 13.60 19.05 4.13
CA LEU A 148 13.86 20.26 4.92
C LEU A 148 14.74 20.02 6.15
N HIS A 149 14.78 18.79 6.67
CA HIS A 149 15.63 18.44 7.81
C HIS A 149 17.11 18.22 7.43
N VAL A 150 17.37 17.85 6.18
CA VAL A 150 18.74 17.56 5.68
C VAL A 150 19.39 18.78 5.03
N LEU A 151 18.59 19.75 4.58
CA LEU A 151 19.05 21.06 4.09
C LEU A 151 19.52 21.96 5.24
#